data_AF-A0A397T2A7-F1
#
_entry.id   AF-A0A397T2A7-F1
#
_cell.length_a   1.000
_cell.length_b   1.000
_cell.length_c   1.000
_cell.angle_alpha   90.00
_cell.angle_beta   90.00
_cell.angle_gamma   90.00
#
_symmetry.space_group_name_H-M   'P 1'
#
loop_
_entity.id
_entity.type
_entity.pdbx_description
1 polymer ?
#
loop_
_entity_poly.entity_id
_entity_poly.type
_entity_poly.pdbx_seq_one_letter_code
_entity_poly.pdbx_strand_id
1 'polypeptide(L)'
;MTKLNEHRFTRIIHALVKFFIACGISFRIIEHPFFINFLKELNAGYNAPTREVLLQYGRCISKSVKENWRKKVYCSKHFLPIKFYETTFGNICFDWIESHSLAFKLTKSSTNSGIIKVYIRGVRLFDEKEMFHIEISGPPSTSSNDHAINDTRKSLHTDIFNLIAILLYHLQVPIENAIKIKVFNLQVIEYRMTLYSLNMLNDGTFLTFELYSTLLPFSLDAISKYKEIFYLMAILHKEITKQILIMKDLDLIVDYNGKNTVQDVLKISKALKKLFGK
;
A
#
# COMPACT_ATOMS: atom_id res chain seq x y z
N MET A 1 23.72 -37.02 -17.47
CA MET A 1 22.91 -36.18 -16.55
C MET A 1 23.59 -36.15 -15.19
N THR A 2 24.18 -35.01 -14.82
CA THR A 2 24.83 -34.84 -13.52
C THR A 2 23.77 -34.64 -12.44
N LYS A 3 23.71 -35.57 -11.48
CA LYS A 3 22.87 -35.49 -10.29
C LYS A 3 23.11 -34.12 -9.62
N LEU A 4 22.04 -33.36 -9.37
CA LEU A 4 22.15 -32.05 -8.75
C LEU A 4 22.87 -32.20 -7.39
N ASN A 5 23.96 -31.46 -7.17
CA ASN A 5 24.67 -31.48 -5.88
C ASN A 5 23.68 -31.10 -4.75
N GLU A 6 23.70 -31.84 -3.64
CA GLU A 6 22.83 -31.63 -2.47
C GLU A 6 22.81 -30.17 -1.98
N HIS A 7 23.95 -29.48 -2.01
CA HIS A 7 24.00 -28.08 -1.63
C HIS A 7 23.21 -27.17 -2.60
N ARG A 8 23.26 -27.45 -3.90
CA ARG A 8 22.46 -26.73 -4.91
C ARG A 8 20.98 -27.09 -4.76
N PHE A 9 20.66 -28.35 -4.49
CA PHE A 9 19.29 -28.81 -4.23
C PHE A 9 18.68 -28.05 -3.06
N THR A 10 19.35 -28.02 -1.90
CA THR A 10 18.88 -27.31 -0.70
C THR A 10 18.66 -25.81 -0.95
N ARG A 11 19.54 -25.16 -1.73
CA ARG A 11 19.37 -23.74 -2.10
C ARG A 11 18.12 -23.51 -2.95
N ILE A 12 17.86 -24.40 -3.91
CA ILE A 12 16.67 -24.31 -4.76
C ILE A 12 15.40 -24.58 -3.94
N ILE A 13 15.40 -25.57 -3.06
CA ILE A 13 14.28 -25.83 -2.15
C ILE A 13 14.00 -24.60 -1.27
N HIS A 14 15.03 -24.00 -0.67
CA HIS A 14 14.85 -22.76 0.10
C HIS A 14 14.30 -21.61 -0.74
N ALA A 15 14.73 -21.47 -2.00
CA ALA A 15 14.21 -20.45 -2.90
C ALA A 15 12.74 -20.70 -3.27
N LEU A 16 12.38 -21.95 -3.59
CA LEU A 16 10.99 -22.35 -3.88
C LEU A 16 10.09 -22.15 -2.67
N VAL A 17 10.49 -22.62 -1.49
CA VAL A 17 9.74 -22.41 -0.25
C VAL A 17 9.53 -20.92 0.00
N LYS A 18 10.57 -20.07 -0.18
CA LYS A 18 10.42 -18.61 -0.08
C LYS A 18 9.46 -18.04 -1.11
N PHE A 19 9.55 -18.45 -2.38
CA PHE A 19 8.68 -18.00 -3.47
C PHE A 19 7.22 -18.34 -3.19
N PHE A 20 6.91 -19.61 -2.95
CA PHE A 20 5.54 -20.06 -2.72
C PHE A 20 4.94 -19.41 -1.47
N ILE A 21 5.71 -19.27 -0.39
CA ILE A 21 5.24 -18.57 0.82
C ILE A 21 5.06 -17.07 0.55
N ALA A 22 6.02 -16.39 -0.09
CA ALA A 22 6.00 -14.94 -0.33
C ALA A 22 4.84 -14.52 -1.25
N CYS A 23 4.63 -15.31 -2.30
CA CYS A 23 3.60 -15.06 -3.29
C CYS A 23 2.23 -15.62 -2.88
N GLY A 24 2.12 -16.24 -1.71
CA GLY A 24 0.86 -16.84 -1.23
C GLY A 24 0.37 -18.01 -2.09
N ILE A 25 1.25 -18.60 -2.90
CA ILE A 25 0.96 -19.68 -3.83
C ILE A 25 0.88 -20.99 -3.04
N SER A 26 -0.19 -21.75 -3.23
CA SER A 26 -0.35 -23.07 -2.61
C SER A 26 0.79 -24.00 -3.04
N PHE A 27 1.42 -24.70 -2.08
CA PHE A 27 2.43 -25.71 -2.42
C PHE A 27 1.90 -26.82 -3.33
N ARG A 28 0.57 -27.00 -3.44
CA ARG A 28 -0.03 -27.91 -4.44
C ARG A 28 0.36 -27.55 -5.88
N ILE A 29 0.69 -26.28 -6.14
CA ILE A 29 1.08 -25.82 -7.48
C ILE A 29 2.42 -26.40 -7.92
N ILE A 30 3.31 -26.84 -7.01
CA ILE A 30 4.59 -27.46 -7.38
C ILE A 30 4.41 -28.75 -8.21
N GLU A 31 3.29 -29.44 -8.00
CA GLU A 31 2.92 -30.69 -8.67
C GLU A 31 1.96 -30.45 -9.85
N HIS A 32 1.55 -29.20 -10.09
CA HIS A 32 0.62 -28.88 -11.17
C HIS A 32 1.31 -29.04 -12.54
N PRO A 33 0.69 -29.71 -13.54
CA PRO A 33 1.31 -29.96 -14.84
C PRO A 33 1.87 -28.71 -15.53
N PHE A 34 1.13 -27.58 -15.52
CA PHE A 34 1.62 -26.31 -16.08
C PHE A 34 2.88 -25.77 -15.37
N PHE A 35 2.97 -25.92 -14.04
CA PHE A 35 4.13 -25.45 -13.30
C PHE A 35 5.34 -26.37 -13.51
N ILE A 36 5.11 -27.68 -13.59
CA ILE A 36 6.15 -28.66 -13.96
C ILE A 36 6.68 -28.36 -15.36
N ASN A 37 5.79 -28.13 -16.33
CA ASN A 37 6.19 -27.79 -17.69
C ASN A 37 7.00 -26.49 -17.72
N PHE A 38 6.55 -25.45 -17.02
CA PHE A 38 7.31 -24.21 -16.86
C PHE A 38 8.73 -24.45 -16.29
N LEU A 39 8.86 -25.28 -15.24
CA LEU A 39 10.17 -25.62 -14.69
C LEU A 39 11.05 -26.39 -15.68
N LYS A 40 10.45 -27.25 -16.51
CA LYS A 40 11.17 -27.99 -17.56
C LYS A 40 11.61 -27.09 -18.72
N GLU A 41 10.84 -26.06 -19.08
CA GLU A 41 11.27 -25.04 -20.04
C GLU A 41 12.49 -24.26 -19.52
N LEU A 42 12.53 -23.95 -18.22
CA LEU A 42 13.69 -23.31 -17.60
C LEU A 42 14.89 -24.26 -17.48
N ASN A 43 14.64 -25.53 -17.17
CA ASN A 43 15.66 -26.57 -17.09
C ASN A 43 15.05 -27.97 -17.27
N ALA A 44 15.22 -28.55 -18.46
CA ALA A 44 14.61 -29.83 -18.82
C ALA A 44 15.04 -31.01 -17.93
N GLY A 45 16.23 -30.94 -17.34
CA GLY A 45 16.76 -31.98 -16.44
C GLY A 45 16.35 -31.81 -14.98
N TYR A 46 15.59 -30.76 -14.63
CA TYR A 46 15.19 -30.51 -13.25
C TYR A 46 13.91 -31.27 -12.89
N ASN A 47 14.02 -32.10 -11.86
CA ASN A 47 12.86 -32.75 -11.24
C ASN A 47 12.34 -31.88 -10.10
N ALA A 48 11.10 -31.42 -10.22
CA ALA A 48 10.45 -30.63 -9.18
C ALA A 48 10.32 -31.45 -7.87
N PRO A 49 10.52 -30.82 -6.71
CA PRO A 49 10.28 -31.47 -5.42
C PRO A 49 8.79 -31.71 -5.20
N THR A 50 8.46 -32.69 -4.38
CA THR A 50 7.07 -32.91 -3.97
C THR A 50 6.60 -31.84 -2.99
N ARG A 51 5.28 -31.72 -2.86
CA ARG A 51 4.63 -30.85 -1.90
C ARG A 51 5.09 -31.14 -0.46
N GLU A 52 5.28 -32.42 -0.12
CA GLU A 52 5.71 -32.86 1.22
C GLU A 52 7.10 -32.35 1.55
N VAL A 53 8.02 -32.35 0.59
CA VAL A 53 9.36 -31.76 0.76
C VAL A 53 9.24 -30.26 1.03
N LEU A 54 8.44 -29.52 0.26
CA LEU A 54 8.22 -28.09 0.53
C LEU A 54 7.59 -27.82 1.91
N LEU A 55 6.66 -28.67 2.35
CA LEU A 55 6.03 -28.58 3.67
C LEU A 55 7.05 -28.79 4.80
N GLN A 56 7.93 -29.79 4.65
CA GLN A 56 8.97 -30.10 5.64
C GLN A 56 9.94 -28.93 5.80
N TYR A 57 10.47 -28.40 4.69
CA TYR A 57 11.40 -27.27 4.72
C TYR A 57 10.73 -25.95 5.13
N GLY A 58 9.45 -25.76 4.78
CA GLY A 58 8.66 -24.62 5.24
C GLY A 58 8.47 -24.59 6.76
N ARG A 59 8.40 -25.75 7.43
CA ARG A 59 8.33 -25.84 8.90
C ARG A 59 9.62 -25.39 9.57
N CYS A 60 10.78 -25.61 8.95
CA CYS A 60 12.11 -25.30 9.47
C CYS A 60 12.53 -23.82 9.36
N ILE A 61 11.74 -22.97 8.71
CA ILE A 61 12.00 -21.53 8.67
C ILE A 61 11.87 -20.94 10.09
N SER A 62 12.91 -20.21 10.55
CA SER A 62 13.05 -19.71 11.93
C SER A 62 11.91 -18.78 12.36
N LYS A 63 11.65 -18.66 13.68
CA LYS A 63 10.62 -17.77 14.26
C LYS A 63 10.77 -16.31 13.82
N SER A 64 12.00 -15.78 13.75
CA SER A 64 12.27 -14.40 13.32
C SER A 64 11.96 -14.15 11.85
N VAL A 65 12.19 -15.16 11.00
CA VAL A 65 11.73 -15.14 9.61
C VAL A 65 10.21 -15.27 9.60
N LYS A 66 9.60 -16.22 10.32
CA LYS A 66 8.13 -16.32 10.44
C LYS A 66 7.43 -15.06 10.97
N GLU A 67 8.05 -14.23 11.80
CA GLU A 67 7.46 -12.98 12.33
C GLU A 67 7.53 -11.82 11.33
N ASN A 68 8.69 -11.57 10.72
CA ASN A 68 8.80 -10.62 9.61
C ASN A 68 7.98 -11.07 8.38
N TRP A 69 7.85 -12.39 8.21
CA TRP A 69 7.05 -12.99 7.15
C TRP A 69 5.57 -13.05 7.49
N ARG A 70 5.17 -13.13 8.76
CA ARG A 70 3.77 -12.94 9.14
C ARG A 70 3.31 -11.56 8.71
N LYS A 71 4.11 -10.50 8.91
CA LYS A 71 3.79 -9.16 8.39
C LYS A 71 3.76 -9.11 6.85
N LYS A 72 4.76 -9.65 6.15
CA LYS A 72 4.77 -9.66 4.66
C LYS A 72 3.72 -10.57 4.01
N VAL A 73 3.42 -11.75 4.57
CA VAL A 73 2.38 -12.68 4.11
C VAL A 73 0.99 -12.19 4.51
N TYR A 74 0.85 -11.54 5.66
CA TYR A 74 -0.35 -10.78 6.05
C TYR A 74 -0.64 -9.71 5.00
N CYS A 75 0.37 -8.91 4.65
CA CYS A 75 0.19 -7.86 3.65
C CYS A 75 0.02 -8.42 2.21
N SER A 76 0.70 -9.51 1.85
CA SER A 76 0.61 -10.12 0.51
C SER A 76 -0.72 -10.85 0.27
N LYS A 77 -1.29 -11.53 1.27
CA LYS A 77 -2.56 -12.27 1.13
C LYS A 77 -3.80 -11.40 1.31
N HIS A 78 -3.79 -10.44 2.24
CA HIS A 78 -4.99 -9.65 2.55
C HIS A 78 -5.15 -8.39 1.70
N PHE A 79 -4.08 -7.94 1.05
CA PHE A 79 -4.11 -6.80 0.11
C PHE A 79 -4.02 -7.26 -1.35
N LEU A 80 -4.26 -8.55 -1.64
CA LEU A 80 -4.53 -9.04 -2.99
C LEU A 80 -5.60 -8.20 -3.71
N PRO A 81 -6.70 -7.76 -3.05
CA PRO A 81 -7.67 -6.86 -3.67
C PRO A 81 -7.06 -5.54 -4.19
N ILE A 82 -5.98 -5.05 -3.59
CA ILE A 82 -5.29 -3.82 -4.03
C ILE A 82 -4.49 -4.04 -5.30
N LYS A 83 -3.74 -5.15 -5.38
CA LYS A 83 -3.02 -5.50 -6.63
C LYS A 83 -4.00 -5.86 -7.75
N PHE A 84 -5.12 -6.49 -7.41
CA PHE A 84 -6.22 -6.69 -8.34
C PHE A 84 -6.81 -5.35 -8.82
N TYR A 85 -7.07 -4.41 -7.91
CA TYR A 85 -7.55 -3.07 -8.25
C TYR A 85 -6.61 -2.34 -9.21
N GLU A 86 -5.31 -2.31 -8.90
CA GLU A 86 -4.26 -1.71 -9.74
C GLU A 86 -4.33 -2.22 -11.17
N THR A 87 -4.32 -3.54 -11.32
CA THR A 87 -4.33 -4.23 -12.63
C THR A 87 -5.64 -4.02 -13.37
N THR A 88 -6.77 -3.93 -12.66
CA THR A 88 -8.11 -3.85 -13.26
C THR A 88 -8.45 -2.45 -13.74
N PHE A 89 -8.15 -1.43 -12.93
CA PHE A 89 -8.62 -0.06 -13.20
C PHE A 89 -7.54 0.86 -13.75
N GLY A 90 -6.25 0.57 -13.54
CA GLY A 90 -5.15 1.35 -14.12
C GLY A 90 -5.13 2.84 -13.75
N ASN A 91 -5.81 3.24 -12.68
CA ASN A 91 -5.91 4.66 -12.26
C ASN A 91 -4.85 5.02 -11.19
N ILE A 92 -4.42 4.03 -10.41
CA ILE A 92 -3.47 4.18 -9.30
C ILE A 92 -2.45 3.06 -9.37
N CYS A 93 -1.18 3.42 -9.20
CA CYS A 93 -0.08 2.49 -8.98
C CYS A 93 0.22 2.39 -7.49
N PHE A 94 0.34 1.16 -6.95
CA PHE A 94 0.69 0.94 -5.55
C PHE A 94 2.12 0.45 -5.39
N ASP A 95 2.91 1.24 -4.66
CA ASP A 95 4.28 0.93 -4.29
C ASP A 95 4.38 0.50 -2.82
N TRP A 96 5.14 -0.57 -2.58
CA TRP A 96 5.41 -1.10 -1.25
C TRP A 96 6.67 -0.46 -0.66
N ILE A 97 6.48 0.54 0.19
CA ILE A 97 7.57 1.35 0.72
C ILE A 97 8.40 0.61 1.79
N GLU A 98 7.81 -0.33 2.56
CA GLU A 98 8.59 -1.05 3.56
C GLU A 98 9.65 -1.99 2.93
N SER A 99 9.41 -2.52 1.73
CA SER A 99 10.45 -3.23 0.96
C SER A 99 11.66 -2.34 0.66
N HIS A 100 11.39 -1.08 0.28
CA HIS A 100 12.41 -0.09 -0.03
C HIS A 100 13.19 0.37 1.21
N SER A 101 12.51 0.53 2.35
CA SER A 101 13.14 0.87 3.64
C SER A 101 14.18 -0.16 4.10
N LEU A 102 13.93 -1.46 3.88
CA LEU A 102 14.89 -2.52 4.20
C LEU A 102 16.11 -2.52 3.26
N ALA A 103 15.89 -2.24 1.96
CA ALA A 103 16.98 -2.05 1.02
C ALA A 103 17.82 -0.80 1.38
N PHE A 104 17.15 0.29 1.78
CA PHE A 104 17.79 1.54 2.17
C PHE A 104 18.58 1.43 3.50
N LYS A 105 18.12 0.63 4.47
CA LYS A 105 18.87 0.37 5.71
C LYS A 105 20.20 -0.37 5.47
N LEU A 106 20.33 -1.11 4.36
CA LEU A 106 21.59 -1.76 3.98
C LEU A 106 22.58 -0.77 3.35
N THR A 107 22.09 0.32 2.77
CA THR A 107 22.87 1.45 2.25
C THR A 107 22.74 2.64 3.21
N LYS A 108 23.53 2.67 4.28
CA LYS A 108 23.60 3.83 5.20
C LYS A 108 23.80 5.13 4.40
N SER A 109 22.76 5.92 4.24
CA SER A 109 22.88 7.35 3.99
C SER A 109 22.29 8.10 5.17
N SER A 110 23.03 9.12 5.63
CA SER A 110 22.77 9.94 6.81
C SER A 110 21.75 11.04 6.58
N THR A 111 21.09 11.06 5.44
CA THR A 111 20.04 12.05 5.14
C THR A 111 18.70 11.51 5.61
N ASN A 112 18.10 12.20 6.58
CA ASN A 112 16.68 12.08 6.94
C ASN A 112 15.87 12.36 5.66
N SER A 113 15.53 11.32 4.90
CA SER A 113 15.06 11.43 3.51
C SER A 113 13.63 11.95 3.37
N GLY A 114 13.00 12.42 4.46
CA GLY A 114 11.60 12.83 4.46
C GLY A 114 10.61 11.70 4.16
N ILE A 115 11.08 10.47 3.95
CA ILE A 115 10.24 9.30 3.68
C ILE A 115 9.50 8.93 4.95
N ILE A 116 8.22 9.29 5.02
CA ILE A 116 7.34 8.78 6.06
C ILE A 116 7.14 7.29 5.76
N LYS A 117 7.53 6.45 6.72
CA LYS A 117 7.62 4.99 6.56
C LYS A 117 6.23 4.33 6.53
N VAL A 118 5.41 4.57 5.52
CA VAL A 118 4.12 3.87 5.33
C VAL A 118 4.34 2.46 4.75
N TYR A 119 3.36 1.56 4.88
CA TYR A 119 3.50 0.20 4.31
C TYR A 119 3.35 0.20 2.79
N ILE A 120 2.29 0.88 2.30
CA ILE A 120 1.97 0.98 0.88
C ILE A 120 1.61 2.44 0.57
N ARG A 121 2.08 2.92 -0.58
CA ARG A 121 1.74 4.22 -1.16
C ARG A 121 1.03 4.01 -2.49
N GLY A 122 -0.04 4.76 -2.73
CA GLY A 122 -0.80 4.81 -3.97
C GLY A 122 -0.62 6.16 -4.66
N VAL A 123 -0.09 6.10 -5.89
CA VAL A 123 0.17 7.25 -6.75
C VAL A 123 -0.83 7.23 -7.90
N ARG A 124 -1.52 8.35 -8.12
CA ARG A 124 -2.38 8.49 -9.31
C ARG A 124 -1.51 8.52 -10.56
N LEU A 125 -1.88 7.72 -11.56
CA LEU A 125 -1.10 7.64 -12.80
C LEU A 125 -1.27 8.85 -13.72
N PHE A 126 -2.36 9.60 -13.57
CA PHE A 126 -2.65 10.77 -14.41
C PHE A 126 -1.70 11.95 -14.16
N ASP A 127 -1.37 12.24 -12.90
CA ASP A 127 -0.61 13.43 -12.49
C ASP A 127 0.56 13.12 -11.55
N GLU A 128 0.86 11.83 -11.35
CA GLU A 128 1.93 11.31 -10.49
C GLU A 128 1.86 11.80 -9.04
N LYS A 129 0.70 12.27 -8.58
CA LYS A 129 0.50 12.74 -7.21
C LYS A 129 0.15 11.57 -6.29
N GLU A 130 0.78 11.59 -5.12
CA GLU A 130 0.39 10.72 -4.02
C GLU A 130 -0.98 11.11 -3.50
N MET A 131 -1.84 10.11 -3.37
CA MET A 131 -3.21 10.34 -2.94
C MET A 131 -3.70 9.29 -1.96
N PHE A 132 -3.05 8.13 -1.92
CA PHE A 132 -3.48 7.02 -1.10
C PHE A 132 -2.30 6.44 -0.33
N HIS A 133 -2.50 6.03 0.91
CA HIS A 133 -1.54 5.17 1.59
C HIS A 133 -2.22 4.18 2.50
N ILE A 134 -1.44 3.22 2.98
CA ILE A 134 -1.88 2.18 3.91
C ILE A 134 -0.92 2.14 5.08
N GLU A 135 -1.48 2.20 6.29
CA GLU A 135 -0.74 1.98 7.53
C GLU A 135 -1.32 0.79 8.30
N ILE A 136 -0.43 -0.09 8.77
CA ILE A 136 -0.79 -1.32 9.47
C ILE A 136 -0.17 -1.31 10.86
N SER A 137 -1.02 -1.05 11.86
CA SER A 137 -0.65 -0.95 13.26
C SER A 137 -0.60 -2.33 13.92
N GLY A 138 0.41 -3.11 13.53
CA GLY A 138 0.80 -4.37 14.17
C GLY A 138 -0.11 -5.58 13.90
N PRO A 139 0.40 -6.82 14.11
CA PRO A 139 -0.43 -8.02 14.12
C PRO A 139 -1.26 -8.09 15.43
N PRO A 140 -2.39 -8.83 15.44
CA PRO A 140 -3.31 -8.95 16.57
C PRO A 140 -2.71 -9.33 17.94
N SER A 141 -1.46 -9.79 17.97
CA SER A 141 -0.82 -10.37 19.14
C SER A 141 0.16 -9.43 19.86
N THR A 142 0.48 -8.25 19.33
CA THR A 142 1.53 -7.38 19.92
C THR A 142 1.30 -5.86 19.78
N SER A 143 0.11 -5.38 19.42
CA SER A 143 -0.15 -3.93 19.39
C SER A 143 -0.28 -3.38 20.81
N SER A 144 0.69 -2.58 21.27
CA SER A 144 0.42 -1.67 22.39
C SER A 144 -0.40 -0.49 21.87
N ASN A 145 -1.32 0.03 22.69
CA ASN A 145 -2.14 1.20 22.33
C ASN A 145 -1.26 2.38 21.88
N ASP A 146 -0.11 2.57 22.53
CA ASP A 146 0.85 3.63 22.18
C ASP A 146 1.43 3.49 20.77
N HIS A 147 1.65 2.26 20.29
CA HIS A 147 2.11 2.04 18.93
C HIS A 147 1.03 2.38 17.91
N ALA A 148 -0.21 1.93 18.12
CA ALA A 148 -1.31 2.24 17.22
C ALA A 148 -1.59 3.75 17.16
N ILE A 149 -1.57 4.46 18.30
CA ILE A 149 -1.75 5.91 18.36
C ILE A 149 -0.66 6.64 17.55
N ASN A 150 0.60 6.24 17.73
CA ASN A 150 1.72 6.86 17.01
C ASN A 150 1.64 6.61 15.50
N ASP A 151 1.25 5.41 15.08
CA ASP A 151 1.04 5.08 13.66
C ASP A 151 -0.12 5.88 13.06
N THR A 152 -1.25 6.01 13.78
CA THR A 152 -2.37 6.87 13.35
C THR A 152 -1.92 8.32 13.17
N ARG A 153 -1.18 8.87 14.14
CA ARG A 153 -0.70 10.25 14.08
C ARG A 153 0.22 10.48 12.88
N LYS A 154 1.11 9.53 12.62
CA LYS A 154 2.01 9.55 11.47
C LYS A 154 1.26 9.46 10.15
N SER A 155 0.23 8.60 10.08
CA SER A 155 -0.65 8.49 8.93
C SER A 155 -1.36 9.82 8.64
N LEU A 156 -1.98 10.43 9.66
CA LEU A 156 -2.66 11.72 9.52
C LEU A 156 -1.72 12.84 9.09
N HIS A 157 -0.50 12.89 9.63
CA HIS A 157 0.50 13.84 9.16
C HIS A 157 0.82 13.63 7.68
N THR A 158 0.94 12.38 7.22
CA THR A 158 1.18 12.03 5.80
C THR A 158 0.03 12.49 4.92
N ASP A 159 -1.22 12.24 5.34
CA ASP A 159 -2.42 12.69 4.63
C ASP A 159 -2.41 14.22 4.46
N ILE A 160 -2.15 14.96 5.55
CA ILE A 160 -2.07 16.42 5.51
C ILE A 160 -0.96 16.88 4.56
N PHE A 161 0.23 16.29 4.62
CA PHE A 161 1.32 16.66 3.71
C PHE A 161 1.00 16.37 2.25
N ASN A 162 0.37 15.24 1.95
CA ASN A 162 -0.05 14.88 0.60
C ASN A 162 -1.10 15.86 0.06
N LEU A 163 -2.10 16.22 0.88
CA LEU A 163 -3.09 17.21 0.48
C LEU A 163 -2.46 18.60 0.29
N ILE A 164 -1.60 19.04 1.21
CA ILE A 164 -0.86 20.32 1.06
C ILE A 164 -0.04 20.30 -0.24
N ALA A 165 0.64 19.18 -0.52
CA ALA A 165 1.44 19.04 -1.74
C ALA A 165 0.59 19.18 -3.00
N ILE A 166 -0.66 18.68 -3.02
CA ILE A 166 -1.60 18.91 -4.13
C ILE A 166 -2.01 20.39 -4.17
N LEU A 167 -2.47 20.95 -3.05
CA LEU A 167 -2.97 22.32 -2.95
C LEU A 167 -1.93 23.39 -3.33
N LEU A 168 -0.64 23.11 -3.12
CA LEU A 168 0.45 24.00 -3.53
C LEU A 168 0.54 24.21 -5.06
N TYR A 169 0.09 23.24 -5.87
CA TYR A 169 -0.02 23.41 -7.32
C TYR A 169 -1.28 24.15 -7.75
N HIS A 170 -2.22 24.36 -6.81
CA HIS A 170 -3.55 24.90 -7.07
C HIS A 170 -3.86 26.11 -6.16
N LEU A 171 -2.85 26.93 -5.85
CA LEU A 171 -2.98 28.05 -4.91
C LEU A 171 -4.03 29.09 -5.32
N GLN A 172 -4.24 29.26 -6.63
CA GLN A 172 -5.19 30.23 -7.18
C GLN A 172 -6.61 29.68 -7.28
N VAL A 173 -6.81 28.38 -7.01
CA VAL A 173 -8.14 27.75 -7.07
C VAL A 173 -9.04 28.32 -5.96
N PRO A 174 -10.31 28.65 -6.26
CA PRO A 174 -11.30 29.04 -5.28
C PRO A 174 -11.52 27.96 -4.23
N ILE A 175 -11.68 28.37 -2.98
CA ILE A 175 -11.87 27.46 -1.85
C ILE A 175 -13.01 26.47 -2.11
N GLU A 176 -14.13 26.94 -2.67
CA GLU A 176 -15.31 26.13 -3.03
C GLU A 176 -14.99 24.89 -3.89
N ASN A 177 -13.91 24.94 -4.67
CA ASN A 177 -13.44 23.82 -5.49
C ASN A 177 -12.34 23.04 -4.77
N ALA A 178 -11.42 23.74 -4.10
CA ALA A 178 -10.33 23.11 -3.36
C ALA A 178 -10.81 22.21 -2.21
N ILE A 179 -11.90 22.56 -1.51
CA ILE A 179 -12.45 21.73 -0.42
C ILE A 179 -12.95 20.35 -0.91
N LYS A 180 -13.20 20.19 -2.21
CA LYS A 180 -13.63 18.93 -2.81
C LYS A 180 -12.46 17.96 -3.00
N ILE A 181 -11.22 18.46 -3.00
CA ILE A 181 -10.02 17.66 -3.15
C ILE A 181 -9.84 16.83 -1.87
N LYS A 182 -9.81 15.51 -2.05
CA LYS A 182 -9.54 14.55 -0.99
C LYS A 182 -8.17 13.90 -1.16
N VAL A 183 -7.62 13.41 -0.06
CA VAL A 183 -6.66 12.29 -0.03
C VAL A 183 -7.29 11.16 0.76
N PHE A 184 -6.79 9.94 0.57
CA PHE A 184 -7.40 8.74 1.13
C PHE A 184 -6.38 7.92 1.91
N ASN A 185 -6.83 7.27 2.96
CA ASN A 185 -5.97 6.42 3.78
C ASN A 185 -6.72 5.15 4.16
N LEU A 186 -6.03 4.02 4.09
CA LEU A 186 -6.53 2.76 4.62
C LEU A 186 -5.73 2.37 5.86
N GLN A 187 -6.36 2.46 7.02
CA GLN A 187 -5.73 2.07 8.26
C GLN A 187 -6.18 0.67 8.67
N VAL A 188 -5.22 -0.17 9.03
CA VAL A 188 -5.50 -1.48 9.63
C VAL A 188 -4.98 -1.49 11.06
N ILE A 189 -5.89 -1.56 12.02
CA ILE A 189 -5.59 -1.72 13.45
C ILE A 189 -6.12 -3.09 13.86
N GLU A 190 -5.21 -3.98 14.26
CA GLU A 190 -5.51 -5.38 14.58
C GLU A 190 -6.24 -6.11 13.43
N TYR A 191 -7.57 -6.21 13.53
CA TYR A 191 -8.47 -6.86 12.57
C TYR A 191 -9.34 -5.85 11.82
N ARG A 192 -9.39 -4.61 12.27
CA ARG A 192 -10.27 -3.60 11.68
C ARG A 192 -9.53 -2.86 10.58
N MET A 193 -10.09 -2.92 9.39
CA MET A 193 -9.65 -2.17 8.23
C MET A 193 -10.63 -1.01 8.03
N THR A 194 -10.14 0.22 8.08
CA THR A 194 -10.95 1.42 7.93
C THR A 194 -10.39 2.31 6.84
N LEU A 195 -11.25 2.65 5.87
CA LEU A 195 -10.98 3.60 4.81
C LEU A 195 -11.41 4.99 5.26
N TYR A 196 -10.48 5.94 5.19
CA TYR A 196 -10.67 7.35 5.53
C TYR A 196 -10.48 8.22 4.29
N SER A 197 -11.11 9.40 4.31
CA SER A 197 -10.78 10.52 3.44
C SER A 197 -10.41 11.74 4.26
N LEU A 198 -9.44 12.51 3.81
CA LEU A 198 -9.06 13.81 4.37
C LEU A 198 -9.22 14.92 3.34
N ASN A 199 -9.86 16.02 3.72
CA ASN A 199 -10.01 17.22 2.89
C ASN A 199 -9.78 18.50 3.70
N MET A 200 -9.61 19.62 2.98
CA MET A 200 -9.53 20.95 3.57
C MET A 200 -10.94 21.53 3.79
N LEU A 201 -11.11 22.32 4.85
CA LEU A 201 -12.31 23.10 5.14
C LEU A 201 -12.16 24.55 4.67
N ASN A 202 -13.25 25.31 4.71
CA ASN A 202 -13.28 26.70 4.23
C ASN A 202 -12.30 27.64 4.94
N ASP A 203 -11.89 27.32 6.17
CA ASP A 203 -10.96 28.09 6.99
C ASP A 203 -9.49 27.62 6.87
N GLY A 204 -9.22 26.66 5.98
CA GLY A 204 -7.89 26.07 5.79
C GLY A 204 -7.52 24.97 6.80
N THR A 205 -8.42 24.61 7.72
CA THR A 205 -8.23 23.44 8.58
C THR A 205 -8.50 22.14 7.82
N PHE A 206 -8.07 21.01 8.38
CA PHE A 206 -8.21 19.68 7.76
C PHE A 206 -9.18 18.82 8.54
N LEU A 207 -10.01 18.07 7.82
CA LEU A 207 -10.98 17.16 8.42
C LEU A 207 -10.84 15.77 7.80
N THR A 208 -10.80 14.77 8.68
CA THR A 208 -10.78 13.35 8.29
C THR A 208 -12.15 12.74 8.54
N PHE A 209 -12.63 11.94 7.58
CA PHE A 209 -13.90 11.24 7.65
C PHE A 209 -13.69 9.75 7.38
N GLU A 210 -14.32 8.91 8.20
CA GLU A 210 -14.45 7.49 7.90
C GLU A 210 -15.43 7.29 6.75
N LEU A 211 -14.96 6.66 5.67
CA LEU A 211 -15.81 6.28 4.53
C LEU A 211 -16.46 4.92 4.76
N TYR A 212 -15.68 3.96 5.28
CA TYR A 212 -16.16 2.61 5.53
C TYR A 212 -15.17 1.83 6.42
N SER A 213 -15.69 0.98 7.31
CA SER A 213 -14.88 0.09 8.15
C SER A 213 -15.38 -1.34 8.07
N THR A 214 -14.45 -2.29 8.05
CA THR A 214 -14.75 -3.73 8.01
C THR A 214 -13.70 -4.56 8.75
N LEU A 215 -13.96 -5.86 8.86
CA LEU A 215 -13.06 -6.82 9.49
C LEU A 215 -12.24 -7.58 8.45
N LEU A 216 -10.93 -7.60 8.62
CA LEU A 216 -10.01 -8.35 7.81
C LEU A 216 -10.14 -9.87 8.13
N PRO A 217 -10.47 -10.73 7.15
CA PRO A 217 -10.64 -12.15 7.38
C PRO A 217 -9.30 -12.89 7.40
N PHE A 218 -8.96 -13.47 8.55
CA PHE A 218 -7.72 -14.24 8.75
C PHE A 218 -7.88 -15.76 8.62
N SER A 219 -9.10 -16.26 8.43
CA SER A 219 -9.37 -17.68 8.17
C SER A 219 -9.93 -17.90 6.77
N LEU A 220 -9.61 -19.05 6.17
CA LEU A 220 -10.19 -19.46 4.89
C LEU A 220 -11.70 -19.67 4.99
N ASP A 221 -12.22 -19.99 6.17
CA ASP A 221 -13.67 -20.11 6.44
C ASP A 221 -14.39 -18.75 6.40
N ALA A 222 -13.64 -17.64 6.35
CA ALA A 222 -14.15 -16.28 6.29
C ALA A 222 -14.16 -15.70 4.85
N ILE A 223 -14.19 -16.55 3.81
CA ILE A 223 -14.34 -16.10 2.41
C ILE A 223 -15.55 -15.17 2.24
N SER A 224 -16.66 -15.45 2.93
CA SER A 224 -17.85 -14.57 2.91
C SER A 224 -17.57 -13.15 3.41
N LYS A 225 -16.60 -12.97 4.30
CA LYS A 225 -16.19 -11.65 4.82
C LYS A 225 -15.38 -10.83 3.81
N TYR A 226 -14.82 -11.46 2.76
CA TYR A 226 -14.22 -10.70 1.65
C TYR A 226 -15.24 -9.86 0.89
N LYS A 227 -16.54 -10.18 0.96
CA LYS A 227 -17.61 -9.35 0.38
C LYS A 227 -17.51 -7.90 0.89
N GLU A 228 -17.30 -7.72 2.18
CA GLU A 228 -17.19 -6.40 2.79
C GLU A 228 -15.89 -5.69 2.35
N ILE A 229 -14.80 -6.43 2.12
CA ILE A 229 -13.57 -5.87 1.55
C ILE A 229 -13.78 -5.43 0.10
N PHE A 230 -14.47 -6.23 -0.71
CA PHE A 230 -14.80 -5.82 -2.08
C PHE A 230 -15.72 -4.60 -2.10
N TYR A 231 -16.64 -4.50 -1.13
CA TYR A 231 -17.47 -3.31 -0.97
C TYR A 231 -16.64 -2.07 -0.57
N LEU A 232 -15.69 -2.22 0.37
CA LEU A 232 -14.70 -1.17 0.68
C LEU A 232 -13.95 -0.73 -0.58
N MET A 233 -13.48 -1.67 -1.41
CA MET A 233 -12.78 -1.37 -2.66
C MET A 233 -13.68 -0.68 -3.69
N ALA A 234 -14.97 -1.00 -3.73
CA ALA A 234 -15.94 -0.30 -4.58
C ALA A 234 -16.16 1.15 -4.13
N ILE A 235 -16.20 1.40 -2.81
CA ILE A 235 -16.24 2.76 -2.25
C ILE A 235 -14.98 3.53 -2.63
N LEU A 236 -13.80 2.91 -2.43
CA LEU A 236 -12.53 3.49 -2.84
C LEU A 236 -12.54 3.83 -4.33
N HIS A 237 -12.95 2.90 -5.20
CA HIS A 237 -13.04 3.12 -6.64
C HIS A 237 -13.88 4.35 -6.97
N LYS A 238 -15.08 4.44 -6.39
CA LYS A 238 -16.00 5.54 -6.60
C LYS A 238 -15.39 6.88 -6.21
N GLU A 239 -14.72 6.94 -5.06
CA GLU A 239 -14.09 8.17 -4.58
C GLU A 239 -12.84 8.55 -5.38
N ILE A 240 -12.03 7.59 -5.83
CA ILE A 240 -10.90 7.83 -6.76
C ILE A 240 -11.40 8.39 -8.09
N THR A 241 -12.43 7.78 -8.69
CA THR A 241 -12.97 8.24 -9.97
C THR A 241 -13.53 9.65 -9.86
N LYS A 242 -14.26 9.97 -8.78
CA LYS A 242 -14.71 11.34 -8.50
C LYS A 242 -13.54 12.31 -8.37
N GLN A 243 -12.49 11.93 -7.65
CA GLN A 243 -11.32 12.79 -7.52
C GLN A 243 -10.67 13.05 -8.89
N ILE A 244 -10.51 12.04 -9.73
CA ILE A 244 -9.91 12.20 -11.06
C ILE A 244 -10.69 13.23 -11.87
N LEU A 245 -12.02 13.22 -11.80
CA LEU A 245 -12.86 14.23 -12.45
C LEU A 245 -12.63 15.63 -11.83
N ILE A 246 -12.59 15.75 -10.50
CA ILE A 246 -12.29 17.02 -9.82
C ILE A 246 -10.93 17.56 -10.26
N MET A 247 -9.88 16.73 -10.31
CA MET A 247 -8.54 17.17 -10.72
C MET A 247 -8.51 17.65 -12.18
N LYS A 248 -9.16 16.90 -13.09
CA LYS A 248 -9.27 17.31 -14.49
C LYS A 248 -10.03 18.63 -14.66
N ASP A 249 -11.11 18.81 -13.90
CA ASP A 249 -11.87 20.06 -13.92
C ASP A 249 -11.01 21.22 -13.43
N LEU A 250 -10.22 21.02 -12.37
CA LEU A 250 -9.32 22.06 -11.82
C LEU A 250 -8.25 22.50 -12.81
N ASP A 251 -7.66 21.57 -13.57
CA ASP A 251 -6.65 21.87 -14.59
C ASP A 251 -7.21 22.71 -15.76
N LEU A 252 -8.52 22.69 -15.96
CA LEU A 252 -9.20 23.47 -17.01
C LEU A 252 -9.61 24.88 -16.57
N ILE A 253 -9.53 25.21 -15.27
CA ILE A 253 -9.96 26.53 -14.80
C ILE A 253 -8.83 27.55 -15.01
N VAL A 254 -9.08 28.52 -15.88
CA VAL A 254 -8.08 29.52 -16.31
C VAL A 254 -8.28 30.89 -15.65
N ASP A 255 -9.46 31.18 -15.08
CA ASP A 255 -9.76 32.51 -14.54
C ASP A 255 -10.47 32.44 -13.18
N TYR A 256 -9.93 33.16 -12.19
CA TYR A 256 -10.38 33.14 -10.80
C TYR A 256 -10.64 34.57 -10.32
N ASN A 257 -11.57 35.26 -10.98
CA ASN A 257 -11.92 36.63 -10.63
C ASN A 257 -12.61 36.72 -9.25
N GLY A 258 -11.91 37.34 -8.28
CA GLY A 258 -12.48 37.92 -7.06
C GLY A 258 -12.94 36.97 -5.94
N LYS A 259 -12.64 35.66 -6.03
CA LYS A 259 -13.00 34.67 -4.98
C LYS A 259 -11.83 34.41 -4.04
N ASN A 260 -12.12 34.15 -2.76
CA ASN A 260 -11.11 33.65 -1.82
C ASN A 260 -10.50 32.35 -2.35
N THR A 261 -9.18 32.30 -2.40
CA THR A 261 -8.37 31.23 -2.99
C THR A 261 -7.73 30.36 -1.92
N VAL A 262 -7.17 29.21 -2.33
CA VAL A 262 -6.37 28.35 -1.45
C VAL A 262 -5.24 29.14 -0.79
N GLN A 263 -4.61 30.09 -1.51
CA GLN A 263 -3.52 30.91 -0.99
C GLN A 263 -3.91 31.73 0.25
N ASP A 264 -5.17 32.13 0.35
CA ASP A 264 -5.65 33.01 1.41
C ASP A 264 -5.86 32.26 2.74
N VAL A 265 -6.21 30.98 2.65
CA VAL A 265 -6.55 30.15 3.83
C VAL A 265 -5.47 29.15 4.22
N LEU A 266 -4.66 28.71 3.26
CA LEU A 266 -3.60 27.75 3.54
C LEU A 266 -2.45 28.45 4.28
N LYS A 267 -2.39 28.24 5.60
CA LYS A 267 -1.35 28.79 6.47
C LYS A 267 -0.02 28.06 6.27
N ILE A 268 0.61 28.27 5.11
CA ILE A 268 1.93 27.71 4.81
C ILE A 268 2.98 28.51 5.56
N SER A 269 3.80 27.82 6.37
CA SER A 269 4.95 28.45 7.03
C SER A 269 5.90 29.05 5.99
N LYS A 270 6.56 30.18 6.31
CA LYS A 270 7.53 30.82 5.41
C LYS A 270 8.62 29.86 4.93
N ALA A 271 8.96 28.84 5.72
CA ALA A 271 9.93 27.81 5.37
C ALA A 271 9.43 26.84 4.28
N LEU A 272 8.16 26.44 4.30
CA LEU A 272 7.58 25.57 3.27
C LEU A 272 7.34 26.32 1.95
N LYS A 273 7.01 27.62 2.00
CA LYS A 273 6.93 28.46 0.79
C LYS A 273 8.26 28.49 0.02
N LYS A 274 9.40 28.52 0.74
CA LYS A 274 10.76 28.46 0.16
C LYS A 274 11.13 27.12 -0.48
N LEU A 275 10.51 26.03 -0.06
CA LEU A 275 10.77 24.68 -0.58
C LEU A 275 10.02 24.37 -1.87
N PHE A 276 8.87 25.03 -2.09
CA PHE A 276 7.94 24.71 -3.18
C PHE A 276 7.67 25.89 -4.14
N GLY A 277 8.39 27.00 -4.05
CA GLY A 277 8.31 28.09 -5.02
C GLY A 277 9.56 28.98 -5.03
N LYS A 278 10.10 29.20 -6.25
CA LYS A 278 11.11 30.20 -6.68
C LYS A 278 11.97 30.86 -5.60
#